data_AF-A0A975RF47-F1
#
_entry.id   AF-A0A975RF47-F1
#
_cell.length_a   1.000
_cell.length_b   1.000
_cell.length_c   1.000
_cell.angle_alpha   90.00
_cell.angle_beta   90.00
_cell.angle_gamma   90.00
#
_symmetry.space_group_name_H-M   'P 1'
#
loop_
_entity.id
_entity.type
_entity.pdbx_description
1 polymer ?
#
loop_
_entity_poly.entity_id
_entity_poly.type
_entity_poly.pdbx_seq_one_letter_code
_entity_poly.pdbx_strand_id
1 'polypeptide(L)'
;MAPKPTTPPAAELAALRKAAAALAAAEQRVNKLRAERDAALAAARRAGATGDHLEEGSGINRRNVYRALATAGYDNNGNPVK
;
A
#
# COMPACT_ATOMS: atom_id res chain seq x y z
N MET A 1 20.23 -42.55 -16.39
CA MET A 1 20.91 -41.42 -15.73
C MET A 1 20.07 -40.18 -16.04
N ALA A 2 19.30 -39.66 -15.06
CA ALA A 2 18.49 -38.47 -15.30
C ALA A 2 19.43 -37.27 -15.58
N PRO A 3 19.12 -36.40 -16.56
CA PRO A 3 19.95 -35.22 -16.81
C PRO A 3 19.99 -34.37 -15.54
N LYS A 4 21.20 -34.04 -15.08
CA LYS A 4 21.37 -33.09 -13.96
C LYS A 4 20.65 -31.78 -14.34
N PRO A 5 19.91 -31.15 -13.43
CA PRO A 5 19.34 -29.84 -13.69
C PRO A 5 20.49 -28.94 -14.12
N THR A 6 20.38 -28.37 -15.32
CA THR A 6 21.23 -27.27 -15.75
C THR A 6 21.19 -26.23 -14.65
N THR A 7 22.34 -25.91 -14.06
CA THR A 7 22.48 -24.84 -13.07
C THR A 7 21.65 -23.65 -13.58
N PRO A 8 20.66 -23.14 -12.81
CA PRO A 8 19.83 -22.04 -13.27
C PRO A 8 20.77 -20.95 -13.77
N PRO A 9 20.63 -20.48 -15.02
CA PRO A 9 21.73 -19.79 -15.64
C PRO A 9 21.89 -18.47 -14.89
N ALA A 10 23.14 -18.17 -14.52
CA ALA A 10 23.44 -17.17 -13.50
C ALA A 10 22.87 -15.78 -13.89
N ALA A 11 22.69 -15.54 -15.19
CA ALA A 11 22.07 -14.35 -15.75
C ALA A 11 20.57 -14.23 -15.40
N GLU A 12 19.78 -15.30 -15.50
CA GLU A 12 18.35 -15.33 -15.18
C GLU A 12 18.13 -15.11 -13.69
N LEU A 13 18.98 -15.70 -12.83
CA LEU A 13 18.93 -15.44 -11.40
C LEU A 13 19.34 -14.00 -11.05
N ALA A 14 20.30 -13.41 -11.75
CA ALA A 14 20.67 -12.01 -11.56
C ALA A 14 19.54 -11.07 -12.01
N ALA A 15 18.89 -11.36 -13.15
CA ALA A 15 17.74 -10.61 -13.64
C ALA A 15 16.56 -10.70 -12.67
N LEU A 16 16.26 -11.90 -12.14
CA LEU A 16 15.23 -12.11 -11.12
C LEU A 16 15.53 -11.29 -9.86
N ARG A 17 16.76 -11.33 -9.34
CA ARG A 17 17.16 -10.55 -8.15
C ARG A 17 17.01 -9.04 -8.40
N LYS A 18 17.38 -8.57 -9.59
CA LYS A 18 17.21 -7.15 -9.97
C LYS A 18 15.73 -6.76 -10.02
N ALA A 19 14.88 -7.58 -10.62
CA ALA A 19 13.44 -7.35 -10.68
C ALA A 19 12.81 -7.36 -9.29
N ALA A 20 13.19 -8.32 -8.43
CA ALA A 20 12.72 -8.40 -7.06
C ALA A 20 13.15 -7.17 -6.23
N ALA A 21 14.39 -6.71 -6.38
CA ALA A 21 14.85 -5.48 -5.71
C ALA A 21 14.10 -4.23 -6.19
N ALA A 22 13.84 -4.13 -7.49
CA ALA A 22 13.06 -3.02 -8.05
C ALA A 22 11.60 -3.02 -7.53
N LEU A 23 10.97 -4.20 -7.48
CA LEU A 23 9.64 -4.35 -6.91
C LEU A 23 9.61 -3.96 -5.43
N ALA A 24 10.55 -4.46 -4.62
CA ALA A 24 10.63 -4.12 -3.20
C ALA A 24 10.79 -2.61 -2.96
N ALA A 25 11.62 -1.93 -3.77
CA ALA A 25 11.78 -0.48 -3.69
C ALA A 25 10.48 0.26 -4.07
N ALA A 26 9.78 -0.21 -5.11
CA ALA A 26 8.49 0.35 -5.51
C ALA A 26 7.43 0.14 -4.42
N GLU A 27 7.36 -1.04 -3.81
CA GLU A 27 6.44 -1.37 -2.72
C GLU A 27 6.70 -0.49 -1.49
N GLN A 28 7.96 -0.25 -1.11
CA GLN A 28 8.30 0.70 -0.04
C GLN A 28 7.77 2.11 -0.35
N ARG A 29 7.93 2.58 -1.58
CA ARG A 29 7.41 3.88 -2.01
C ARG A 29 5.89 3.94 -1.97
N VAL A 30 5.22 2.89 -2.46
CA VAL A 30 3.76 2.77 -2.40
C VAL A 30 3.27 2.75 -0.96
N ASN A 31 3.95 2.04 -0.05
CA ASN A 31 3.59 2.02 1.37
C ASN A 31 3.70 3.40 2.01
N LYS A 32 4.75 4.17 1.68
CA LYS A 32 4.88 5.56 2.14
C LYS A 32 3.74 6.43 1.63
N LEU A 33 3.44 6.38 0.32
CA LEU A 33 2.36 7.14 -0.29
C LEU A 33 0.98 6.76 0.28
N ARG A 34 0.76 5.48 0.58
CA ARG A 34 -0.46 5.02 1.25
C ARG A 34 -0.57 5.61 2.66
N ALA A 35 0.50 5.59 3.44
CA ALA A 35 0.51 6.20 4.77
C ALA A 35 0.21 7.72 4.72
N GLU A 36 0.79 8.44 3.76
CA GLU A 36 0.50 9.87 3.55
C GLU A 36 -0.97 10.11 3.18
N ARG A 37 -1.52 9.32 2.26
CA ARG A 37 -2.94 9.37 1.90
C ARG A 37 -3.84 9.07 3.11
N ASP A 38 -3.51 8.05 3.88
CA ASP A 38 -4.33 7.62 5.03
C ASP A 38 -4.32 8.67 6.15
N ALA A 39 -3.18 9.33 6.38
CA ALA A 39 -3.09 10.48 7.27
C ALA A 39 -3.94 11.67 6.76
N ALA A 40 -3.94 11.93 5.45
CA ALA A 40 -4.77 12.97 4.85
C ALA A 40 -6.28 12.64 4.95
N LEU A 41 -6.67 11.38 4.73
CA LEU A 41 -8.03 10.89 4.95
C LEU A 41 -8.47 11.10 6.40
N ALA A 42 -7.61 10.75 7.36
CA ALA A 42 -7.89 10.93 8.77
C ALA A 42 -8.05 12.42 9.14
N ALA A 43 -7.19 13.30 8.61
CA ALA A 43 -7.29 14.74 8.82
C ALA A 43 -8.58 15.32 8.22
N ALA A 44 -8.92 14.95 6.99
CA ALA A 44 -10.16 15.38 6.34
C ALA A 44 -11.40 14.88 7.11
N ARG A 45 -11.36 13.63 7.60
CA ARG A 45 -12.44 13.08 8.42
C ARG A 45 -12.62 13.84 9.73
N ARG A 46 -11.53 14.16 10.44
CA ARG A 46 -11.56 14.99 11.65
C ARG A 46 -12.10 16.41 11.40
N ALA A 47 -11.85 16.95 10.20
CA ALA A 47 -12.41 18.23 9.76
C ALA A 47 -13.90 18.15 9.36
N GLY A 48 -14.53 16.97 9.45
CA GLY A 48 -15.95 16.78 9.16
C GLY A 48 -16.25 16.32 7.72
N ALA A 49 -15.25 15.89 6.94
CA ALA A 49 -15.50 15.35 5.61
C ALA A 49 -16.43 14.12 5.66
N THR A 50 -17.38 14.07 4.73
CA THR A 50 -18.30 12.95 4.56
C THR A 50 -17.61 11.79 3.83
N GLY A 51 -18.23 10.61 3.84
CA GLY A 51 -17.70 9.46 3.08
C GLY A 51 -17.56 9.74 1.58
N ASP A 52 -18.43 10.59 1.02
CA ASP A 52 -18.42 10.93 -0.41
C ASP A 52 -17.24 11.86 -0.74
N HIS A 53 -16.96 12.86 0.09
CA HIS A 53 -15.77 13.71 -0.07
C HIS A 53 -14.46 12.90 0.02
N LEU A 54 -14.43 11.91 0.92
CA LEU A 54 -13.28 11.03 1.08
C LEU A 54 -13.11 10.08 -0.10
N GLU A 55 -14.20 9.57 -0.66
CA GLU A 55 -14.17 8.73 -1.88
C GLU A 55 -13.63 9.53 -3.07
N GLU A 56 -14.17 10.73 -3.30
CA GLU A 56 -13.73 11.62 -4.38
C GLU A 56 -12.25 12.00 -4.24
N GLY A 57 -11.82 12.44 -3.05
CA GLY A 57 -10.46 12.92 -2.82
C GLY A 57 -9.38 11.84 -2.78
N SER A 58 -9.74 10.59 -2.45
CA SER A 58 -8.77 9.49 -2.32
C SER A 58 -8.82 8.46 -3.45
N GLY A 59 -9.87 8.47 -4.27
CA GLY A 59 -10.15 7.42 -5.25
C GLY A 59 -10.47 6.06 -4.63
N ILE A 60 -10.65 6.00 -3.30
CA ILE A 60 -11.05 4.78 -2.60
C ILE A 60 -12.56 4.75 -2.52
N ASN A 61 -13.18 3.66 -2.97
CA ASN A 61 -14.62 3.51 -2.80
C ASN A 61 -15.04 3.72 -1.34
N ARG A 62 -16.13 4.46 -1.09
CA ARG A 62 -16.59 4.82 0.26
C ARG A 62 -16.70 3.63 1.22
N ARG A 63 -17.06 2.44 0.74
CA ARG A 63 -17.13 1.21 1.56
C ARG A 63 -15.78 0.80 2.15
N ASN A 64 -14.69 1.17 1.47
CA ASN A 64 -13.32 0.82 1.84
C ASN A 64 -12.59 1.95 2.58
N VAL A 65 -13.12 3.18 2.60
CA VAL A 65 -12.49 4.33 3.27
C VAL A 65 -12.30 4.07 4.77
N TYR A 66 -13.33 3.57 5.45
CA TYR A 66 -13.24 3.26 6.89
C TYR A 66 -12.29 2.10 7.17
N ARG A 67 -12.21 1.11 6.27
CA ARG A 67 -11.21 0.05 6.36
C ARG A 67 -9.80 0.59 6.18
N ALA A 68 -9.59 1.55 5.28
CA ALA A 68 -8.29 2.21 5.10
C ALA A 68 -7.87 2.97 6.36
N LEU A 69 -8.79 3.73 6.98
CA LEU A 69 -8.56 4.39 8.26
C LEU A 69 -8.20 3.39 9.36
N ALA A 70 -8.96 2.32 9.51
CA ALA A 70 -8.72 1.29 10.52
C ALA A 70 -7.35 0.60 10.34
N THR A 71 -6.99 0.23 9.10
CA THR A 71 -5.67 -0.36 8.80
C THR A 71 -4.53 0.61 9.12
N ALA A 72 -4.77 1.91 8.97
CA ALA A 72 -3.80 2.95 9.29
C ALA A 72 -3.80 3.36 10.78
N GLY A 73 -4.58 2.68 11.63
CA GLY A 73 -4.64 2.94 13.07
C GLY A 73 -5.52 4.12 13.46
N TYR A 74 -6.52 4.47 12.65
CA TYR A 74 -7.51 5.51 12.93
C TYR A 74 -8.92 4.93 13.13
N ASP A 75 -9.72 5.57 13.98
CA ASP A 75 -11.15 5.28 14.14
C ASP A 75 -11.97 5.86 12.96
N ASN A 76 -13.28 5.61 12.98
CA ASN A 76 -14.20 6.13 11.94
C ASN A 76 -14.37 7.66 11.97
N ASN A 77 -13.79 8.35 12.95
CA ASN A 77 -13.76 9.80 13.08
C ASN A 77 -12.38 10.37 12.67
N GLY A 78 -11.42 9.53 12.27
CA GLY A 78 -10.07 9.93 11.91
C GLY A 78 -9.16 10.21 13.11
N ASN A 79 -9.54 9.76 14.32
CA ASN A 79 -8.71 9.85 15.51
C ASN A 79 -7.79 8.64 15.62
N PRO A 80 -6.53 8.80 16.08
CA PRO A 80 -5.63 7.67 16.28
C PRO A 80 -6.18 6.72 17.36
N VAL A 81 -6.18 5.43 17.06
CA VAL A 81 -6.48 4.35 17.99
C VAL A 81 -5.17 4.04 18.75
N LYS A 82 -5.20 4.19 20.08
CA LYS A 82 -4.05 3.94 20.96
C LYS A 82 -3.70 2.46 21.03
#